data_AF-A0A0G0MG46-F1
#
_entry.id   AF-A0A0G0MG46-F1
#
_cell.length_a   1.000
_cell.length_b   1.000
_cell.length_c   1.000
_cell.angle_alpha   90.00
_cell.angle_beta   90.00
_cell.angle_gamma   90.00
#
_symmetry.space_group_name_H-M   'P 1'
#
loop_
_entity.id
_entity.type
_entity.pdbx_description
1 polymer ?
#
loop_
_entity_poly.entity_id
_entity_poly.type
_entity_poly.pdbx_seq_one_letter_code
_entity_poly.pdbx_strand_id
1 'polypeptide(L)' 'MTTGYDPEKDKKSPTDLCVVCGDDTGIPKDEPVYARPFYVEGAGQICGACDKEICGNAKISG' A
#
# COMPACT_ATOMS: atom_id res chain seq x y z
N MET A 1 -25.27 16.67 -29.11
CA MET A 1 -24.78 17.13 -27.80
C MET A 1 -25.33 16.16 -26.76
N THR A 2 -24.60 15.11 -26.42
CA THR A 2 -24.99 14.21 -25.32
C THR A 2 -24.08 14.52 -24.15
N THR A 3 -24.63 15.26 -23.20
CA THR A 3 -24.07 15.45 -21.87
C THR A 3 -24.27 14.13 -21.11
N GLY A 4 -23.18 13.39 -20.89
CA GLY A 4 -23.20 12.13 -20.15
C GLY A 4 -21.91 12.02 -19.36
N TYR A 5 -21.75 12.88 -18.36
CA TYR A 5 -20.78 12.63 -17.30
C TYR A 5 -21.49 11.75 -16.28
N ASP A 6 -21.21 10.45 -16.34
CA ASP A 6 -21.78 9.45 -15.45
C ASP A 6 -21.33 9.69 -14.01
N PRO A 7 -22.26 9.91 -13.05
CA PRO A 7 -21.94 10.10 -11.64
C PRO A 7 -21.62 8.77 -10.91
N GLU A 8 -21.49 7.66 -11.65
CA GLU A 8 -21.21 6.34 -11.10
C GLU A 8 -19.73 6.00 -11.23
N LYS A 9 -18.96 6.25 -10.18
CA LYS A 9 -18.06 5.26 -9.55
C LYS A 9 -16.93 5.97 -8.82
N ASP A 10 -17.26 6.51 -7.65
CA ASP A 10 -16.39 6.39 -6.49
C ASP A 10 -16.29 4.92 -6.04
N LYS A 11 -15.92 4.00 -6.96
CA LYS A 11 -15.42 2.69 -6.57
C LYS A 11 -13.98 2.94 -6.16
N LYS A 12 -13.78 3.36 -4.92
CA LYS A 12 -12.44 3.38 -4.31
C LYS A 12 -11.80 2.02 -4.57
N SER A 13 -10.75 2.00 -5.37
CA SER A 13 -10.03 0.77 -5.70
C SER A 13 -9.68 0.06 -4.38
N PRO A 14 -9.80 -1.27 -4.31
CA PRO A 14 -9.38 -1.98 -3.11
C PRO A 14 -7.90 -1.68 -2.87
N THR A 15 -7.56 -1.36 -1.63
CA THR A 15 -6.20 -1.09 -1.20
C THR A 15 -5.56 -2.33 -0.59
N ASP A 16 -4.23 -2.35 -0.56
CA ASP A 16 -3.47 -3.40 0.10
C ASP A 16 -3.41 -3.17 1.62
N LEU A 17 -3.45 -4.29 2.35
CA LEU A 17 -3.28 -4.32 3.79
C LEU A 17 -1.83 -4.58 4.14
N CYS A 18 -1.38 -4.03 5.26
CA CYS A 18 -0.07 -4.28 5.81
C CYS A 18 0.05 -5.77 6.17
N VAL A 19 1.05 -6.46 5.61
CA VAL A 19 1.28 -7.89 5.90
C VAL A 19 1.75 -8.16 7.34
N VAL A 20 2.14 -7.12 8.07
CA VAL A 20 2.60 -7.21 9.46
C VAL A 20 1.46 -7.00 10.46
N CYS A 21 0.74 -5.87 10.35
CA CYS A 21 -0.31 -5.49 11.30
C CYS A 21 -1.74 -5.67 10.79
N GLY A 22 -1.94 -5.83 9.48
CA GLY A 22 -3.25 -5.95 8.84
C GLY A 22 -3.95 -4.61 8.54
N ASP A 23 -3.37 -3.46 8.92
CA ASP A 23 -3.98 -2.15 8.67
C ASP A 23 -4.00 -1.80 7.18
N ASP A 24 -5.01 -1.03 6.77
CA ASP A 24 -5.09 -0.46 5.43
C ASP A 24 -3.94 0.51 5.17
N THR A 25 -3.15 0.23 4.14
CA THR A 25 -2.01 1.06 3.75
C THR A 25 -2.41 2.25 2.89
N GLY A 26 -3.62 2.25 2.35
CA GLY A 26 -4.09 3.24 1.38
C GLY A 26 -3.49 3.07 -0.02
N ILE A 27 -2.63 2.06 -0.24
CA ILE A 27 -1.99 1.81 -1.53
C ILE A 27 -2.92 0.96 -2.41
N PRO A 28 -3.29 1.39 -3.62
CA PRO A 28 -4.16 0.62 -4.50
C PRO A 28 -3.56 -0.74 -4.91
N LYS A 29 -4.39 -1.79 -4.97
CA LYS A 29 -3.97 -3.14 -5.39
C LYS A 29 -3.50 -3.22 -6.84
N ASP A 30 -3.84 -2.25 -7.67
CA ASP A 30 -3.45 -2.12 -9.06
C ASP A 30 -2.24 -1.18 -9.28
N GLU A 31 -1.75 -0.52 -8.22
CA GLU A 31 -0.56 0.33 -8.31
C GLU A 31 0.64 -0.52 -8.77
N PRO A 32 1.43 -0.11 -9.78
CA PRO A 32 2.61 -0.85 -10.17
C PRO A 32 3.63 -0.99 -9.03
N VAL A 33 4.29 -2.15 -8.91
CA VAL A 33 5.23 -2.45 -7.81
C VAL A 33 6.30 -1.37 -7.62
N TYR A 34 6.86 -0.84 -8.71
CA TYR A 34 7.89 0.21 -8.65
C TYR A 34 7.41 1.55 -8.05
N ALA A 35 6.11 1.77 -8.00
CA ALA A 35 5.48 2.98 -7.47
C ALA A 35 4.90 2.77 -6.05
N ARG A 36 4.97 1.55 -5.51
CA ARG A 36 4.48 1.23 -4.17
C ARG A 36 5.54 1.51 -3.12
N PRO A 37 5.33 2.48 -2.21
CA PRO A 37 6.24 2.70 -1.09
C PRO A 37 6.17 1.51 -0.13
N PHE A 38 7.30 1.11 0.46
CA PHE A 38 7.38 0.04 1.48
C PHE A 38 6.86 -1.33 1.03
N TYR A 39 6.78 -1.57 -0.28
CA TYR A 39 6.46 -2.89 -0.81
C TYR A 39 7.69 -3.77 -0.78
N VAL A 40 7.55 -4.97 -0.23
CA VAL A 40 8.62 -5.96 -0.13
C VAL A 40 8.37 -7.04 -1.18
N GLU A 41 9.27 -7.14 -2.16
CA GLU A 41 9.18 -8.15 -3.22
C GLU A 41 9.07 -9.56 -2.64
N GLY A 42 8.02 -10.29 -3.03
CA GLY A 42 7.73 -11.64 -2.55
C GLY A 42 7.05 -11.73 -1.18
N ALA A 43 6.98 -10.64 -0.41
CA ALA A 43 6.29 -10.63 0.90
C ALA A 43 4.99 -9.81 0.89
N GLY A 44 4.93 -8.72 0.11
CA GLY A 44 3.74 -7.88 -0.02
C GLY A 44 3.92 -6.47 0.55
N GLN A 45 2.80 -5.80 0.78
CA GLN A 45 2.75 -4.39 1.20
C GLN A 45 2.91 -4.24 2.72
N ILE A 46 3.72 -3.28 3.17
CA ILE A 46 3.85 -2.91 4.59
C ILE A 46 3.39 -1.45 4.78
N CYS A 47 2.84 -1.11 5.95
CA CYS A 47 2.55 0.28 6.30
C CYS A 47 3.81 1.02 6.77
N GLY A 48 3.83 2.35 6.65
CA GLY A 48 4.99 3.15 7.05
C GLY A 48 5.32 3.10 8.56
N ALA A 49 4.44 2.59 9.41
CA ALA A 49 4.71 2.36 10.83
C ALA A 49 5.56 1.10 11.02
N CYS A 50 5.10 -0.05 10.50
CA CYS A 50 5.84 -1.31 10.57
C CYS A 50 7.17 -1.25 9.81
N ASP A 51 7.23 -0.53 8.69
CA ASP A 51 8.49 -0.30 7.97
C ASP A 51 9.55 0.36 8.87
N LYS A 52 9.17 1.38 9.65
CA LYS A 52 10.08 2.04 10.60
C LYS A 52 10.54 1.12 11.72
N GLU A 53 9.67 0.24 12.23
CA GLU A 53 10.02 -0.71 13.28
C GLU A 53 11.01 -1.77 12.77
N ILE A 54 10.79 -2.27 11.54
CA ILE A 54 11.65 -3.29 10.93
C ILE A 54 12.99 -2.68 10.52
N CYS A 55 12.98 -1.56 9.79
CA CYS A 55 14.19 -0.88 9.34
C CYS A 55 14.99 -0.27 10.51
N GLY A 56 14.30 0.23 11.54
CA GLY A 56 14.91 0.74 12.77
C GLY A 56 15.60 -0.32 13.63
N ASN A 57 15.22 -1.60 13.48
CA ASN A 57 15.83 -2.73 14.18
C ASN A 57 17.07 -3.31 13.46
N ALA A 58 17.51 -2.72 12.34
CA ALA A 58 18.77 -3.05 11.68
C ALA A 58 20.02 -2.52 12.43
N LYS A 59 19.94 -2.28 13.75
CA LYS A 59 21.13 -2.21 14.57
C LYS A 59 21.61 -3.64 14.79
N ILE A 60 22.55 -4.04 13.95
CA ILE A 60 23.46 -5.16 14.19
C ILE A 60 23.99 -4.96 15.63
N SER A 61 23.44 -5.71 16.59
CA SER A 61 24.05 -5.88 17.89
C SER A 61 25.44 -6.44 17.62
N GLY A 62 26.47 -5.65 17.92
CA GLY A 62 27.88 -5.98 17.70
C GLY A 62 28.34 -7.21 18.47
#